data_AF-A0A1X7JWB1-F1
#
_entry.id   AF-A0A1X7JWB1-F1
#
_cell.length_a   1.000
_cell.length_b   1.000
_cell.length_c   1.000
_cell.angle_alpha   90.00
_cell.angle_beta   90.00
_cell.angle_gamma   90.00
#
_symmetry.space_group_name_H-M   'P 1'
#
loop_
_entity.id
_entity.type
_entity.pdbx_description
1 polymer ?
#
loop_
_entity_poly.entity_id
_entity_poly.type
_entity_poly.pdbx_seq_one_letter_code
_entity_poly.pdbx_strand_id
1 'polypeptide(L)'
;MAHIYSPLDIYLDTETERPDVFTMVFTFSFSANTPPRSLLLSRGPEDPPETVWIQPDDEEHGFSARDVRWETDGLLLTITLSGEDRFYWDGARSMTIELFESRVDGVSSCLGSIFEPPVLEPPAPR
;
A
#
# COMPACT_ATOMS: atom_id res chain seq x y z
N MET A 1 20.64 -3.62 8.73
CA MET A 1 19.48 -4.52 8.85
C MET A 1 18.25 -3.70 8.52
N ALA A 2 17.40 -4.19 7.61
CA ALA A 2 16.13 -3.55 7.35
C ALA A 2 15.26 -3.64 8.61
N HIS A 3 14.58 -2.54 8.97
CA HIS A 3 13.64 -2.53 10.07
C HIS A 3 12.37 -3.26 9.64
N ILE A 4 11.87 -4.17 10.47
CA ILE A 4 10.59 -4.85 10.25
C ILE A 4 9.57 -4.17 11.15
N TYR A 5 8.49 -3.68 10.54
CA TYR A 5 7.39 -3.02 11.22
C TYR A 5 6.29 -4.03 11.52
N SER A 6 5.96 -4.23 12.79
CA SER A 6 4.85 -5.08 13.21
C SER A 6 3.60 -4.22 13.45
N PRO A 7 2.56 -4.34 12.61
CA PRO A 7 1.33 -3.59 12.80
C PRO A 7 0.56 -4.10 14.02
N LEU A 8 -0.17 -3.19 14.67
CA LEU A 8 -1.20 -3.46 15.66
C LEU A 8 -2.51 -3.88 15.00
N ASP A 9 -2.79 -3.36 13.81
CA ASP A 9 -3.98 -3.69 13.03
C ASP A 9 -3.71 -3.58 11.53
N ILE A 10 -4.46 -4.37 10.76
CA ILE A 10 -4.48 -4.36 9.29
C ILE A 10 -5.93 -4.27 8.85
N TYR A 11 -6.30 -3.11 8.33
CA TYR A 11 -7.60 -2.85 7.74
C TYR A 11 -7.53 -3.04 6.22
N LEU A 12 -8.53 -3.71 5.67
CA LEU A 12 -8.70 -3.98 4.24
C LEU A 12 -10.12 -3.57 3.85
N ASP A 13 -10.25 -2.63 2.92
CA ASP A 13 -11.51 -2.34 2.25
C ASP A 13 -11.47 -2.98 0.86
N THR A 14 -12.34 -3.97 0.67
CA THR A 14 -12.50 -4.73 -0.56
C THR A 14 -13.85 -4.42 -1.20
N GLU A 15 -14.11 -3.13 -1.45
CA GLU A 15 -15.26 -2.64 -2.23
C GLU A 15 -16.63 -2.74 -1.54
N THR A 16 -16.69 -2.91 -0.23
CA THR A 16 -17.99 -3.09 0.46
C THR A 16 -18.87 -1.83 0.43
N GLU A 17 -18.27 -0.65 0.38
CA GLU A 17 -19.00 0.63 0.44
C GLU A 17 -18.81 1.51 -0.80
N ARG A 18 -17.73 1.29 -1.57
CA ARG A 18 -17.38 2.06 -2.76
C ARG A 18 -16.86 1.11 -3.85
N PRO A 19 -17.59 0.97 -4.97
CA PRO A 19 -17.11 0.18 -6.10
C PRO A 19 -15.74 0.69 -6.58
N ASP A 20 -14.83 -0.21 -6.91
CA ASP A 20 -13.53 0.09 -7.52
C ASP A 20 -12.59 0.98 -6.69
N VAL A 21 -12.87 1.13 -5.37
CA VAL A 21 -11.95 1.77 -4.42
C VAL A 21 -11.37 0.70 -3.52
N PHE A 22 -10.07 0.48 -3.64
CA PHE A 22 -9.32 -0.45 -2.81
C PHE A 22 -8.47 0.34 -1.83
N THR A 23 -8.64 0.07 -0.54
CA THR A 23 -7.86 0.72 0.51
C THR A 23 -7.32 -0.31 1.48
N MET A 24 -6.05 -0.18 1.82
CA MET A 24 -5.40 -0.98 2.84
C MET A 24 -4.70 -0.04 3.83
N VAL A 25 -4.85 -0.30 5.13
CA VAL A 25 -4.20 0.48 6.18
C VAL A 25 -3.50 -0.44 7.16
N PHE A 26 -2.20 -0.20 7.36
CA PHE A 26 -1.42 -0.76 8.45
C PHE A 26 -1.33 0.25 9.56
N THR A 27 -1.73 -0.10 10.78
CA THR A 27 -1.54 0.76 11.96
C THR A 27 -0.41 0.19 12.80
N PHE A 28 0.64 0.96 13.06
CA PHE A 28 1.81 0.55 13.85
C PHE A 28 1.83 1.17 15.26
N SER A 29 1.24 2.36 15.42
CA SER A 29 1.27 3.10 16.68
C SER A 29 0.13 4.10 16.77
N PHE A 30 -0.45 4.23 17.97
CA PHE A 30 -1.39 5.32 18.30
C PHE A 30 -0.70 6.53 18.92
N SER A 31 0.62 6.48 19.13
CA SER A 31 1.42 7.58 19.68
C SER A 31 1.80 8.57 18.59
N ALA A 32 1.45 9.85 18.78
CA ALA A 32 1.83 10.94 17.89
C ALA A 32 3.35 11.15 17.75
N ASN A 33 4.15 10.62 18.69
CA ASN A 33 5.59 10.87 18.75
C ASN A 33 6.45 9.71 18.22
N THR A 34 5.83 8.72 17.58
CA THR A 34 6.53 7.50 17.15
C THR A 34 6.10 7.14 15.73
N PRO A 35 6.67 7.80 14.71
CA PRO A 35 6.41 7.43 13.33
C PRO A 35 7.15 6.11 12.97
N PRO A 36 6.60 5.32 12.04
CA PRO A 36 5.27 5.47 11.46
C PRO A 36 4.18 5.10 12.47
N ARG A 37 3.10 5.88 12.49
CA ARG A 37 1.82 5.53 13.13
C ARG A 37 1.00 4.63 12.23
N SER A 38 1.01 4.90 10.93
CA SER A 38 0.24 4.14 9.95
C SER A 38 0.81 4.26 8.54
N LEU A 39 0.47 3.28 7.70
CA LEU A 39 0.65 3.37 6.26
C LEU A 39 -0.67 3.01 5.58
N LEU A 40 -1.23 3.96 4.85
CA LEU A 40 -2.37 3.71 3.96
C LEU A 40 -1.88 3.58 2.52
N LEU A 41 -2.40 2.58 1.81
CA LEU A 41 -2.30 2.41 0.38
C LEU A 41 -3.71 2.44 -0.19
N SER A 42 -3.96 3.24 -1.21
CA SER A 42 -5.25 3.23 -1.89
C SER A 42 -5.14 3.46 -3.37
N ARG A 43 -6.13 2.94 -4.09
CA ARG A 43 -6.39 3.25 -5.49
C ARG A 43 -7.88 3.32 -5.73
N GLY A 44 -8.32 4.40 -6.35
CA GLY A 44 -9.68 4.60 -6.81
C GLY A 44 -9.78 4.64 -8.34
N PRO A 45 -11.02 4.73 -8.87
CA PRO A 45 -11.27 4.71 -10.32
C PRO A 45 -10.80 5.98 -11.04
N GLU A 46 -10.59 7.08 -10.30
CA GLU A 46 -10.10 8.35 -10.87
C GLU A 46 -8.55 8.42 -10.87
N ASP A 47 -7.87 7.51 -10.18
CA ASP A 47 -6.41 7.49 -10.15
C ASP A 47 -5.83 7.04 -11.50
N PRO A 48 -4.74 7.66 -11.98
CA PRO A 48 -4.09 7.20 -13.19
C PRO A 48 -3.66 5.72 -13.07
N PRO A 49 -3.62 4.99 -14.19
CA PRO A 49 -3.00 3.66 -14.23
C PRO A 49 -1.67 3.60 -13.50
N GLU A 50 -1.43 2.48 -12.81
CA GLU A 50 -0.14 2.17 -12.16
C GLU A 50 0.28 3.22 -11.09
N THR A 51 -0.65 4.09 -10.68
CA THR A 51 -0.46 5.06 -9.62
C THR A 51 -1.19 4.58 -8.38
N VAL A 52 -0.51 4.66 -7.24
CA VAL A 52 -1.06 4.31 -5.93
C VAL A 52 -0.88 5.50 -5.02
N TRP A 53 -1.95 5.87 -4.33
CA TRP A 53 -1.87 6.84 -3.25
C TRP A 53 -1.25 6.16 -2.03
N ILE A 54 -0.16 6.74 -1.53
CA ILE A 54 0.52 6.31 -0.32
C ILE A 54 0.39 7.42 0.70
N GLN A 55 -0.18 7.10 1.86
CA GLN A 55 -0.34 8.05 2.96
C GLN A 55 0.34 7.53 4.24
N PRO A 56 1.60 7.93 4.46
CA PRO A 56 2.30 7.82 5.74
C PRO A 56 1.60 8.68 6.79
N ASP A 57 1.05 8.09 7.86
CA ASP A 57 0.51 8.78 9.05
C ASP A 57 -0.68 9.75 8.87
N ASP A 58 -0.63 10.66 7.90
CA ASP A 58 -1.61 11.71 7.61
C ASP A 58 -1.40 12.28 6.18
N GLU A 59 -2.35 13.11 5.73
CA GLU A 59 -2.40 13.61 4.36
C GLU A 59 -1.23 14.56 4.02
N GLU A 60 -0.62 15.24 4.99
CA GLU A 60 0.52 16.15 4.76
C GLU A 60 1.74 15.39 4.20
N HIS A 61 1.89 14.13 4.60
CA HIS A 61 2.94 13.25 4.13
C HIS A 61 2.51 12.36 2.96
N GLY A 62 1.27 12.48 2.50
CA GLY A 62 0.70 11.68 1.42
C GLY A 62 1.23 12.06 0.03
N PHE A 63 1.40 11.05 -0.83
CA PHE A 63 1.86 11.26 -2.20
C PHE A 63 1.36 10.16 -3.15
N SER A 64 1.24 10.53 -4.42
CA SER A 64 0.97 9.59 -5.51
C SER A 64 2.29 8.97 -5.99
N ALA A 65 2.45 7.67 -5.78
CA ALA A 65 3.62 6.92 -6.19
C ALA A 65 3.35 6.13 -7.48
N ARG A 66 4.36 6.03 -8.34
CA ARG A 66 4.35 5.20 -9.55
C ARG A 66 5.38 4.10 -9.45
N ASP A 67 5.17 3.02 -10.20
CA ASP A 67 6.10 1.88 -10.28
C ASP A 67 6.46 1.30 -8.90
N VAL A 68 5.52 1.37 -7.95
CA VAL A 68 5.69 0.80 -6.61
C VAL A 68 5.69 -0.71 -6.75
N ARG A 69 6.68 -1.35 -6.15
CA ARG A 69 6.82 -2.80 -6.14
C ARG A 69 6.45 -3.33 -4.77
N TRP A 70 5.83 -4.50 -4.76
CA TRP A 70 5.60 -5.24 -3.54
C TRP A 70 6.00 -6.70 -3.73
N GLU A 71 6.46 -7.32 -2.64
CA GLU A 71 6.78 -8.74 -2.59
C GLU A 71 6.40 -9.30 -1.22
N THR A 72 6.01 -10.57 -1.20
CA THR A 72 5.76 -11.30 0.04
C THR A 72 6.75 -12.46 0.19
N ASP A 73 7.35 -12.59 1.36
CA ASP A 73 8.18 -13.73 1.79
C ASP A 73 7.61 -14.28 3.11
N GLY A 74 6.79 -15.32 3.00
CA GLY A 74 6.03 -15.85 4.14
C GLY A 74 5.07 -14.78 4.70
N LEU A 75 5.34 -14.35 5.94
CA LEU A 75 4.56 -13.32 6.63
C LEU A 75 5.15 -11.92 6.49
N LEU A 76 6.17 -11.73 5.65
CA LEU A 76 6.80 -10.42 5.46
C LEU A 76 6.36 -9.84 4.12
N LEU A 77 5.72 -8.66 4.17
CA LEU A 77 5.43 -7.84 3.01
C LEU A 77 6.49 -6.75 2.90
N THR A 78 7.18 -6.66 1.76
CA THR A 78 8.06 -5.54 1.47
C THR A 78 7.44 -4.66 0.40
N ILE A 79 7.30 -3.36 0.69
CA ILE A 79 6.89 -2.34 -0.27
C ILE A 79 8.13 -1.52 -0.64
N THR A 80 8.39 -1.36 -1.93
CA THR A 80 9.51 -0.59 -2.47
C THR A 80 9.01 0.52 -3.39
N LEU A 81 9.32 1.75 -3.00
CA LEU A 81 9.08 2.97 -3.76
C LEU A 81 10.11 3.11 -4.88
N SER A 82 9.68 3.68 -6.01
CA SER A 82 10.53 3.97 -7.16
C SER A 82 10.96 5.44 -7.20
N GLY A 83 11.96 5.75 -8.05
CA GLY A 83 12.41 7.13 -8.26
C GLY A 83 12.95 7.83 -7.01
N GLU A 84 12.45 9.04 -6.74
CA GLU A 84 12.88 9.88 -5.62
C GLU A 84 11.99 9.81 -4.38
N ASP A 85 10.90 9.05 -4.43
CA ASP A 85 9.95 8.91 -3.32
C ASP A 85 10.59 8.16 -2.14
N ARG A 86 10.35 8.64 -0.91
CA ARG A 86 10.88 8.11 0.34
C ARG A 86 9.84 8.18 1.45
N PHE A 87 9.93 7.26 2.40
CA PHE A 87 9.23 7.39 3.67
C PHE A 87 9.84 8.52 4.51
N TYR A 88 9.01 9.43 5.01
CA TYR A 88 9.50 10.67 5.62
C TYR A 88 10.22 10.47 6.95
N TRP A 89 9.95 9.37 7.67
CA TRP A 89 10.46 9.14 9.02
C TRP A 89 11.92 8.66 9.05
N ASP A 90 12.36 7.91 8.05
CA ASP A 90 13.72 7.34 7.97
C ASP A 90 14.42 7.63 6.62
N GLY A 91 13.72 8.22 5.67
CA GLY A 91 14.25 8.48 4.32
C GLY A 91 14.46 7.21 3.50
N ALA A 92 13.90 6.07 3.89
CA ALA A 92 14.03 4.81 3.16
C ALA A 92 13.13 4.78 1.92
N ARG A 93 13.53 3.99 0.91
CA ARG A 93 12.70 3.65 -0.25
C ARG A 93 11.85 2.41 -0.02
N SER A 94 12.16 1.64 1.01
CA SER A 94 11.56 0.33 1.23
C SER A 94 11.17 0.16 2.67
N MET A 95 10.02 -0.46 2.88
CA MET A 95 9.49 -0.80 4.20
C MET A 95 9.08 -2.26 4.20
N THR A 96 9.50 -2.99 5.22
CA THR A 96 9.08 -4.39 5.43
C THR A 96 8.13 -4.46 6.60
N ILE A 97 6.96 -5.05 6.38
CA ILE A 97 5.84 -5.13 7.30
C ILE A 97 5.57 -6.60 7.62
N GLU A 98 5.45 -6.92 8.90
CA GLU A 98 5.00 -8.23 9.35
C GLU A 98 3.48 -8.36 9.22
N LEU A 99 3.01 -9.43 8.60
CA LEU A 99 1.59 -9.72 8.40
C LEU A 99 1.10 -10.71 9.45
N PHE A 100 -0.17 -10.57 9.82
CA PHE A 100 -0.85 -11.63 10.58
C PHE A 100 -1.18 -12.80 9.65
N GLU A 101 -0.98 -14.03 10.10
CA GLU A 101 -1.34 -15.24 9.34
C GLU A 101 -2.79 -15.18 8.82
N SER A 102 -3.72 -14.68 9.64
CA SER A 102 -5.14 -14.54 9.29
C SER A 102 -5.43 -13.46 8.24
N ARG A 103 -4.45 -12.62 7.89
CA ARG A 103 -4.61 -11.49 6.96
C ARG A 103 -3.84 -11.66 5.65
N VAL A 104 -2.92 -12.62 5.55
CA VAL A 104 -2.03 -12.78 4.38
C VAL A 104 -2.80 -12.85 3.05
N ASP A 105 -3.83 -13.69 2.99
CA ASP A 105 -4.62 -13.89 1.78
C ASP A 105 -5.36 -12.60 1.38
N GLY A 106 -5.97 -11.92 2.36
CA GLY A 106 -6.68 -10.66 2.14
C GLY A 106 -5.75 -9.53 1.71
N VAL A 107 -4.57 -9.42 2.32
CA VAL A 107 -3.54 -8.45 1.96
C VAL A 107 -3.07 -8.70 0.52
N SER A 108 -2.75 -9.95 0.18
CA SER A 108 -2.30 -10.31 -1.17
C SER A 108 -3.36 -10.00 -2.23
N SER A 109 -4.63 -10.31 -1.94
CA SER A 109 -5.75 -9.97 -2.82
C SER A 109 -5.90 -8.45 -3.00
N CYS A 110 -5.86 -7.68 -1.91
CA CYS A 110 -6.00 -6.23 -1.95
C CYS A 110 -4.83 -5.55 -2.68
N LEU A 111 -3.59 -6.03 -2.45
CA LEU A 111 -2.42 -5.60 -3.20
C LEU A 111 -2.56 -5.91 -4.70
N GLY A 112 -3.09 -7.08 -5.05
CA GLY A 112 -3.44 -7.40 -6.44
C GLY A 112 -4.32 -6.31 -7.05
N SER A 113 -5.43 -5.96 -6.40
CA SER A 113 -6.36 -4.94 -6.90
C SER A 113 -5.78 -3.52 -6.92
N ILE A 114 -5.01 -3.14 -5.90
CA ILE A 114 -4.36 -1.82 -5.83
C ILE A 114 -3.31 -1.68 -6.94
N PHE A 115 -2.51 -2.72 -7.20
CA PHE A 115 -1.38 -2.68 -8.13
C PHE A 115 -1.68 -3.28 -9.50
N GLU A 116 -2.92 -3.70 -9.78
CA GLU A 116 -3.28 -4.34 -11.05
C GLU A 116 -3.12 -3.35 -12.23
N PRO A 117 -2.40 -3.72 -13.30
CA PRO A 117 -2.35 -2.89 -14.49
C PRO A 117 -3.77 -2.77 -15.08
N PRO A 118 -4.17 -1.61 -15.61
CA PRO A 118 -5.48 -1.50 -16.25
C PRO A 118 -5.60 -2.58 -17.32
N VAL A 119 -6.72 -3.29 -17.35
CA VAL A 119 -7.04 -4.19 -18.45
C VAL A 119 -7.14 -3.34 -19.71
N LEU A 120 -6.09 -3.36 -20.53
CA LEU A 120 -6.14 -2.79 -21.87
C LEU A 120 -7.24 -3.54 -22.62
N GLU A 121 -8.36 -2.88 -22.91
CA GLU A 121 -9.36 -3.44 -23.81
C GLU A 121 -8.65 -3.87 -25.10
N PRO A 122 -8.95 -5.06 -25.64
CA PRO A 122 -8.40 -5.45 -26.92
C PRO A 122 -8.78 -4.39 -27.96
N PRO A 123 -7.88 -4.01 -28.89
CA PRO A 123 -8.17 -2.99 -29.88
C PRO A 123 -9.47 -3.37 -30.61
N ALA A 124 -10.43 -2.45 -30.58
CA ALA A 124 -11.73 -2.66 -31.22
C ALA A 124 -11.53 -3.16 -32.66
N PRO A 125 -12.22 -4.23 -33.07
CA PRO A 125 -12.11 -4.70 -34.45
C PRO A 125 -12.59 -3.58 -35.38
N ARG A 126 -11.70 -3.16 -36.28
CA ARG A 126 -12.03 -2.24 -37.38
C ARG A 126 -12.90 -2.95 -38.42
#